data_AF-A0A659UNY8-F1
#
_entry.id   AF-A0A659UNY8-F1
#
_cell.length_a   1.000
_cell.length_b   1.000
_cell.length_c   1.000
_cell.angle_alpha   90.00
_cell.angle_beta   90.00
_cell.angle_gamma   90.00
#
_symmetry.space_group_name_H-M   'P 1'
#
loop_
_entity.id
_entity.type
_entity.pdbx_description
1 polymer ?
#
loop_
_entity_poly.entity_id
_entity_poly.type
_entity_poly.pdbx_seq_one_letter_code
_entity_poly.pdbx_strand_id
1 'polypeptide(L)' 'RYENITEYTQLPDITRQQVQHFFEHYKDLEPGKWVKIEGWHDSKYAKRMIIDAVARAKASK' A
#
# COMPACT_ATOMS: atom_id res chain seq x y z
N ARG A 1 -5.05 15.44 14.21
CA ARG A 1 -5.27 13.95 14.33
C ARG A 1 -4.10 13.14 13.79
N TYR A 2 -3.52 13.49 12.64
CA TYR A 2 -2.42 12.74 12.01
C TYR A 2 -1.08 13.51 11.98
N GLU A 3 -1.00 14.70 12.56
CA GLU A 3 0.20 15.57 12.50
C GLU A 3 1.49 14.89 12.97
N ASN A 4 1.41 13.93 13.89
CA ASN A 4 2.56 13.21 14.43
C ASN A 4 2.74 11.80 13.84
N ILE A 5 2.00 11.45 12.79
CA ILE A 5 2.11 10.16 12.12
C ILE A 5 2.99 10.34 10.88
N THR A 6 4.21 9.82 10.97
CA THR A 6 5.23 9.82 9.94
C THR A 6 5.44 8.44 9.31
N GLU A 7 5.07 7.37 10.02
CA GLU A 7 5.22 5.99 9.58
C GLU A 7 3.94 5.17 9.78
N TYR A 8 3.72 4.17 8.91
CA TYR A 8 2.53 3.31 8.98
C TYR A 8 2.47 2.54 10.31
N THR A 9 3.62 2.26 10.92
CA THR A 9 3.72 1.56 12.21
C THR A 9 3.20 2.36 13.40
N GLN A 10 2.99 3.66 13.24
CA GLN A 10 2.37 4.51 14.26
C GLN A 10 0.84 4.48 14.21
N LEU A 11 0.25 3.85 13.19
CA LEU A 11 -1.17 3.54 13.17
C LEU A 11 -1.49 2.39 14.14
N PRO A 12 -2.70 2.35 14.71
CA PRO A 12 -3.15 1.20 15.48
C PRO A 12 -2.99 -0.09 14.66
N ASP A 13 -2.51 -1.14 15.32
CA ASP A 13 -2.21 -2.39 14.65
C ASP A 13 -3.43 -2.98 13.92
N ILE A 14 -4.60 -2.91 14.56
CA ILE A 14 -5.87 -3.35 13.98
C ILE A 14 -6.20 -2.64 12.66
N THR A 15 -5.85 -1.36 12.51
CA THR A 15 -6.08 -0.62 11.27
C THR A 15 -5.23 -1.20 10.13
N ARG A 16 -3.98 -1.55 10.41
CA ARG A 16 -3.08 -2.17 9.42
C ARG A 16 -3.57 -3.57 9.04
N GLN A 17 -3.98 -4.36 10.03
CA GLN A 17 -4.53 -5.69 9.81
C GLN A 17 -5.82 -5.66 8.99
N GLN A 18 -6.73 -4.72 9.25
CA GLN A 18 -7.96 -4.55 8.48
C GLN A 18 -7.69 -4.24 7.01
N VAL A 19 -6.73 -3.36 6.72
CA VAL A 19 -6.34 -3.06 5.33
C VAL A 19 -5.76 -4.29 4.64
N GLN A 20 -4.87 -5.02 5.32
CA GLN A 20 -4.29 -6.24 4.77
C GLN A 20 -5.36 -7.31 4.49
N HIS A 21 -6.22 -7.60 5.47
CA HIS A 21 -7.31 -8.58 5.36
C HIS A 21 -8.25 -8.25 4.20
N PHE A 22 -8.60 -6.97 4.02
CA PHE A 22 -9.41 -6.54 2.89
C PHE A 22 -8.78 -6.93 1.55
N PHE A 23 -7.50 -6.62 1.35
CA PHE A 23 -6.83 -6.92 0.07
C PHE A 23 -6.53 -8.40 -0.14
N GLU A 24 -6.38 -9.18 0.92
CA GLU A 24 -6.27 -10.64 0.84
C GLU A 24 -7.56 -11.28 0.32
N HIS A 25 -8.74 -10.75 0.69
CA HIS A 25 -10.03 -11.41 0.44
C HIS A 25 -10.95 -10.76 -0.59
N TYR A 26 -10.78 -9.48 -0.95
CA TYR A 26 -11.76 -8.78 -1.80
C TYR A 26 -12.00 -9.40 -3.18
N LYS A 27 -11.10 -10.30 -3.62
CA LYS A 27 -11.13 -10.99 -4.91
C LYS A 27 -11.50 -12.47 -4.81
N ASP A 28 -11.82 -12.99 -3.64
CA ASP A 28 -12.04 -14.44 -3.43
C ASP A 28 -13.14 -15.04 -4.32
N LEU A 29 -14.12 -14.21 -4.73
CA LEU A 29 -15.23 -14.62 -5.60
C LEU A 29 -15.05 -14.20 -7.06
N GLU A 30 -13.87 -13.70 -7.45
CA GLU A 30 -13.55 -13.33 -8.83
C GLU A 30 -12.76 -14.46 -9.51
N PRO A 31 -13.36 -15.26 -10.41
CA PRO A 31 -12.70 -16.43 -10.99
C PRO A 31 -11.36 -16.10 -11.66
N GLY A 32 -10.32 -16.84 -11.28
CA GLY A 32 -8.97 -16.66 -11.83
C GLY A 32 -8.19 -15.47 -11.26
N LYS A 33 -8.75 -14.70 -10.31
CA LYS A 33 -8.04 -13.61 -9.64
C LYS A 33 -7.59 -14.04 -8.25
N TRP A 34 -6.41 -13.59 -7.88
CA TRP A 34 -5.83 -13.77 -6.55
C TRP A 34 -4.92 -12.58 -6.24
N VAL A 35 -4.56 -12.45 -4.97
CA VAL A 35 -3.62 -11.45 -4.48
C VAL A 35 -2.57 -12.13 -3.62
N LYS A 36 -1.32 -11.69 -3.74
CA LYS A 36 -0.27 -12.01 -2.78
C LYS A 36 0.25 -10.71 -2.20
N ILE A 37 0.20 -10.63 -0.88
CA ILE A 37 0.74 -9.52 -0.12
C ILE A 37 2.21 -9.81 0.15
N GLU A 38 3.09 -8.90 -0.27
CA GLU A 38 4.53 -8.99 0.03
C GLU A 38 4.88 -8.34 1.37
N GLY A 39 4.04 -7.42 1.84
CA GLY A 39 4.16 -6.78 3.14
C GLY A 39 3.97 -5.28 3.08
N TRP A 40 4.24 -4.64 4.21
CA TRP A 40 4.26 -3.19 4.34
C TRP A 40 5.68 -2.66 4.20
N HIS A 41 5.82 -1.49 3.58
CA HIS A 41 7.10 -0.78 3.48
C HIS A 41 7.00 0.60 4.16
N ASP A 42 8.16 1.17 4.48
CA ASP A 42 8.28 2.46 5.15
C ASP A 42 7.87 3.67 4.27
N SER A 43 7.75 4.84 4.89
CA SER A 43 7.39 6.08 4.20
C SER A 43 8.40 6.49 3.11
N LYS A 44 9.67 6.11 3.25
CA LYS A 44 10.73 6.42 2.28
C LYS A 44 10.53 5.63 0.99
N TYR A 45 10.24 4.33 1.10
CA TYR A 45 9.91 3.48 -0.03
C TYR A 45 8.65 3.99 -0.75
N ALA A 46 7.60 4.34 0.00
CA ALA A 46 6.38 4.89 -0.57
C ALA A 46 6.64 6.20 -1.36
N LYS A 47 7.43 7.13 -0.80
CA LYS A 47 7.83 8.37 -1.49
C LYS A 47 8.62 8.09 -2.77
N ARG A 48 9.55 7.14 -2.74
CA ARG A 48 10.32 6.71 -3.93
C ARG A 48 9.38 6.21 -5.02
N MET A 49 8.45 5.32 -4.69
CA MET A 49 7.49 4.77 -5.66
C MET A 49 6.65 5.85 -6.35
N ILE A 50 6.25 6.90 -5.62
CA ILE A 50 5.52 8.05 -6.18
C ILE A 50 6.39 8.81 -7.18
N ILE A 51 7.63 9.16 -6.80
CA ILE A 51 8.56 9.88 -7.67
C ILE A 51 8.85 9.08 -8.94
N ASP A 52 9.10 7.78 -8.80
CA ASP A 52 9.40 6.90 -9.93
C ASP A 52 8.18 6.77 -10.86
N ALA A 53 6.96 6.73 -10.32
CA ALA A 53 5.74 6.73 -11.11
C ALA A 53 5.56 8.03 -11.91
N VAL A 54 5.84 9.19 -11.29
CA VAL A 54 5.82 10.49 -11.98
C VAL A 54 6.87 10.54 -13.11
N ALA A 55 8.07 10.02 -12.86
CA ALA A 55 9.12 9.95 -13.88
C ALA A 55 8.71 9.06 -15.07
N ARG A 56 8.16 7.87 -14.80
CA ARG A 56 7.62 6.97 -15.85
C ARG A 56 6.52 7.63 -16.66
N ALA A 57 5.59 8.33 -16.01
CA ALA A 57 4.50 9.02 -16.69
C ALA A 57 5.01 10.15 -17.61
N LYS A 58 6.05 10.88 -17.20
CA LYS A 58 6.69 11.91 -18.02
C LYS A 58 7.44 11.35 -19.22
N ALA A 59 8.13 10.21 -19.05
CA ALA A 59 8.86 9.55 -20.12
C ALA A 59 7.95 8.83 -21.13
N SER A 60 6.69 8.57 -20.75
CA SER A 60 5.67 7.97 -21.62
C SER A 60 4.92 9.00 -22.49
N LYS A 61 5.28 10.28 -22.40
CA LYS A 61 4.80 11.37 -23.27
C LYS A 61 5.89 11.74 -24.26
#